data_AF-A0AAQ4E8E2-F1
#
_entry.id   AF-A0AAQ4E8E2-F1
#
_cell.length_a   1.000
_cell.length_b   1.000
_cell.length_c   1.000
_cell.angle_alpha   90.00
_cell.angle_beta   90.00
_cell.angle_gamma   90.00
#
_symmetry.space_group_name_H-M   'P 1'
#
loop_
_entity.id
_entity.type
_entity.pdbx_description
1 polymer ?
#
loop_
_entity_poly.entity_id
_entity_poly.type
_entity_poly.pdbx_seq_one_letter_code
_entity_poly.pdbx_strand_id
1 'polypeptide(L)'
;MVPPRPSGQVPGATCCLDAQGAFDVDFHVALATRDDRLLLVKRGHKAARPLAETGAPAVGLCHLEPGQLVAACADRRLRAYSLK
;
A
#
# COMPACT_ATOMS: atom_id res chain seq x y z
N MET A 1 10.39 27.32 12.62
CA MET A 1 10.40 26.83 11.22
C MET A 1 10.47 25.31 11.29
N VAL A 2 9.36 24.61 11.04
CA VAL A 2 9.35 23.14 11.05
C VAL A 2 9.92 22.68 9.72
N PRO A 3 11.00 21.88 9.68
CA PRO A 3 11.54 21.40 8.42
C PRO A 3 10.46 20.60 7.69
N PRO A 4 10.34 20.72 6.35
CA PRO A 4 9.42 19.88 5.59
C PRO A 4 9.76 18.42 5.91
N ARG A 5 8.76 17.68 6.39
CA ARG A 5 8.95 16.25 6.65
C ARG A 5 9.35 15.59 5.32
N PRO A 6 10.27 14.62 5.32
CA PRO A 6 10.63 13.90 4.11
C PRO A 6 9.35 13.32 3.51
N SER A 7 8.93 13.87 2.38
CA SER A 7 7.80 13.36 1.62
C SER A 7 8.19 11.96 1.16
N GLY A 8 7.60 10.92 1.77
CA GLY A 8 7.81 9.56 1.31
C GLY A 8 7.47 9.48 -0.17
N GLN A 9 8.42 9.08 -1.01
CA GLN A 9 8.19 9.01 -2.45
C GLN A 9 7.29 7.82 -2.75
N VAL A 10 6.07 8.11 -3.18
CA VAL A 10 5.12 7.15 -3.74
C VAL A 10 5.11 7.40 -5.24
N PRO A 11 5.60 6.46 -6.07
CA PRO A 11 5.52 6.61 -7.51
C PRO A 11 4.07 6.51 -7.99
N GLY A 12 3.60 7.53 -8.71
CA GLY A 12 2.26 7.56 -9.30
C GLY A 12 1.16 8.08 -8.37
N ALA A 13 -0.02 8.33 -8.94
CA ALA A 13 -1.18 8.81 -8.20
C ALA A 13 -1.83 7.67 -7.40
N THR A 14 -1.92 7.82 -6.09
CA THR A 14 -2.55 6.83 -5.20
C THR A 14 -4.08 6.89 -5.33
N CYS A 15 -4.74 5.73 -5.41
CA CYS A 15 -6.21 5.64 -5.48
C CYS A 15 -6.83 5.13 -4.17
N CYS A 16 -6.17 4.21 -3.48
CA CYS A 16 -6.59 3.70 -2.18
C CYS A 16 -5.39 3.36 -1.31
N LEU A 17 -5.60 3.39 0.00
CA LEU A 17 -4.62 3.00 1.00
C LEU A 17 -5.29 2.22 2.10
N ASP A 18 -4.53 1.34 2.73
CA ASP A 18 -4.93 0.67 3.96
C ASP A 18 -3.69 0.49 4.85
N ALA A 19 -3.88 0.55 6.16
CA ALA A 19 -2.78 0.54 7.12
C ALA A 19 -3.02 -0.46 8.24
N GLN A 20 -1.96 -1.17 8.62
CA GLN A 20 -1.97 -2.14 9.71
C GLN A 20 -0.78 -1.90 10.65
N GLY A 21 -1.00 -2.12 11.94
CA GLY A 21 0.02 -2.06 12.97
C GLY A 21 -0.08 -0.83 13.87
N ALA A 22 1.02 -0.51 14.54
CA ALA A 22 1.14 0.59 15.50
C ALA A 22 2.37 1.45 15.19
N PHE A 23 2.22 2.76 15.29
CA PHE A 23 3.24 3.72 14.87
C PHE A 23 4.60 3.56 15.59
N ASP A 24 4.55 3.28 16.89
CA ASP A 24 5.69 3.15 17.79
C ASP A 24 6.37 1.77 17.73
N VAL A 25 5.60 0.72 17.43
CA VAL A 25 6.07 -0.67 17.37
C VAL A 25 6.51 -1.05 15.96
N ASP A 26 5.54 -1.27 15.07
CA ASP A 26 5.73 -1.67 13.68
C ASP A 26 4.46 -1.36 12.89
N PHE A 27 4.62 -0.81 11.69
CA PHE A 27 3.50 -0.46 10.83
C PHE A 27 3.80 -0.73 9.35
N HIS A 28 2.71 -1.04 8.64
CA HIS A 28 2.68 -1.25 7.21
C HIS A 28 1.55 -0.42 6.61
N VAL A 29 1.85 0.30 5.54
CA VAL A 29 0.85 1.02 4.75
C VAL A 29 0.88 0.47 3.34
N ALA A 30 -0.19 -0.23 2.96
CA ALA A 30 -0.42 -0.66 1.60
C ALA A 30 -1.03 0.51 0.82
N LEU A 31 -0.53 0.72 -0.39
CA LEU A 31 -0.97 1.77 -1.30
C LEU A 31 -1.27 1.12 -2.63
N ALA A 32 -2.41 1.46 -3.23
CA ALA A 32 -2.63 1.16 -4.64
C ALA A 32 -2.56 2.44 -5.46
N THR A 33 -1.96 2.35 -6.64
CA THR A 33 -1.88 3.46 -7.59
C THR A 33 -2.93 3.30 -8.69
N ARG A 34 -3.21 4.40 -9.39
CA ARG A 34 -4.07 4.40 -10.59
C ARG A 34 -3.46 3.65 -11.77
N ASP A 35 -2.17 3.34 -11.72
CA ASP A 35 -1.42 2.60 -12.74
C ASP A 35 -1.32 1.11 -12.39
N ASP A 36 -2.30 0.57 -11.66
CA ASP A 36 -2.44 -0.84 -11.32
C ASP A 36 -1.29 -1.43 -10.48
N ARG A 37 -0.60 -0.59 -9.69
CA ARG A 37 0.49 -1.04 -8.81
C ARG A 37 0.07 -1.05 -7.36
N LEU A 38 0.50 -2.08 -6.65
CA LEU A 38 0.50 -2.13 -5.20
C LEU A 38 1.90 -1.80 -4.68
N LEU A 39 1.96 -0.92 -3.71
CA LEU A 39 3.17 -0.49 -3.04
C LEU A 39 3.00 -0.67 -1.54
N LEU A 40 4.12 -0.83 -0.85
CA LEU A 40 4.16 -1.02 0.60
C LEU A 40 5.17 -0.07 1.23
N VAL A 41 4.71 0.69 2.23
CA VAL A 41 5.56 1.48 3.11
C VAL A 41 5.66 0.75 4.44
N LYS A 42 6.88 0.35 4.84
CA LYS A 42 7.14 -0.23 6.15
C LYS A 42 7.80 0.79 7.08
N ARG A 43 7.66 0.63 8.39
CA ARG A 43 8.34 1.48 9.39
C ARG A 43 9.85 1.59 9.10
N GLY A 44 10.38 2.81 9.17
CA GLY A 44 11.80 3.08 8.91
C GLY A 44 12.18 3.20 7.42
N HIS A 45 11.27 2.87 6.48
CA HIS A 45 11.51 3.07 5.05
C HIS A 45 11.04 4.46 4.61
N LYS A 46 11.92 5.19 3.91
CA LYS A 46 11.62 6.53 3.37
C LYS A 46 10.83 6.51 2.06
N ALA A 47 10.74 5.37 1.39
CA ALA A 47 10.08 5.23 0.10
C ALA A 47 9.19 3.98 0.08
N ALA A 48 8.10 4.05 -0.68
CA ALA A 48 7.25 2.90 -0.92
C ALA A 48 7.96 1.89 -1.82
N ARG A 49 7.88 0.61 -1.48
CA ARG A 49 8.44 -0.48 -2.27
C ARG A 49 7.35 -1.12 -3.14
N PRO A 50 7.62 -1.48 -4.39
CA PRO A 50 6.70 -2.26 -5.20
C PRO A 50 6.40 -3.61 -4.53
N LEU A 51 5.12 -3.97 -4.46
CA LEU A 51 4.64 -5.25 -3.97
C LEU A 51 4.19 -6.14 -5.13
N ALA A 52 3.30 -5.64 -5.97
CA ALA A 52 2.73 -6.38 -7.09
C ALA A 52 2.06 -5.44 -8.11
N GLU A 53 1.71 -5.99 -9.27
CA GLU A 53 0.78 -5.38 -10.22
C GLU A 53 -0.57 -6.09 -10.14
N THR A 54 -1.66 -5.33 -10.04
CA THR A 54 -3.03 -5.88 -9.96
C THR A 54 -3.59 -6.21 -11.34
N GLY A 55 -3.06 -5.56 -12.39
CA GLY A 55 -3.56 -5.70 -13.77
C GLY A 55 -4.94 -5.07 -14.02
N ALA A 56 -5.49 -4.39 -13.01
CA ALA A 56 -6.66 -3.52 -13.08
C ALA A 56 -6.66 -2.57 -11.87
N PRO A 57 -7.26 -1.37 -11.94
CA PRO A 57 -7.20 -0.42 -10.84
C PRO A 57 -7.85 -0.97 -9.59
N ALA A 58 -7.16 -0.88 -8.45
CA ALA A 58 -7.74 -1.24 -7.17
C ALA A 58 -8.78 -0.19 -6.76
N VAL A 59 -9.97 -0.67 -6.39
CA VAL A 59 -11.08 0.14 -5.86
C VAL A 59 -11.18 0.07 -4.34
N GLY A 60 -10.49 -0.88 -3.72
CA GLY A 60 -10.40 -1.00 -2.26
C GLY A 60 -9.29 -1.94 -1.84
N LEU A 61 -8.75 -1.69 -0.65
CA LEU A 61 -7.72 -2.50 0.01
C LEU A 61 -8.21 -2.92 1.39
N CYS A 62 -7.78 -4.09 1.84
CA CYS A 62 -8.05 -4.58 3.19
C CYS A 62 -6.95 -5.53 3.63
N HIS A 63 -6.32 -5.26 4.76
CA HIS A 63 -5.54 -6.24 5.50
C HIS A 63 -6.50 -7.24 6.16
N LEU A 64 -6.31 -8.53 5.89
CA LEU A 64 -7.11 -9.60 6.50
C LEU A 64 -6.42 -10.15 7.74
N GLU A 65 -5.35 -10.91 7.54
CA GLU A 65 -4.50 -11.47 8.58
C GLU A 65 -3.13 -10.76 8.58
N PRO A 66 -2.34 -10.86 9.67
CA PRO A 66 -0.98 -10.33 9.69
C PRO A 66 -0.17 -10.77 8.46
N GLY A 67 0.19 -9.82 7.62
CA GLY A 67 0.99 -10.07 6.42
C GLY A 67 0.19 -10.49 5.19
N GLN A 68 -1.14 -10.38 5.18
CA GLN A 68 -1.98 -10.58 4.01
C GLN A 68 -2.75 -9.31 3.64
N LEU A 69 -2.76 -8.99 2.35
CA LEU A 69 -3.48 -7.86 1.78
C LEU A 69 -4.42 -8.35 0.68
N VAL A 70 -5.67 -7.93 0.71
CA VAL A 70 -6.62 -8.13 -0.38
C VAL A 70 -6.88 -6.83 -1.11
N ALA A 71 -6.81 -6.87 -2.44
CA ALA A 71 -7.22 -5.80 -3.32
C ALA A 71 -8.51 -6.18 -4.06
N ALA A 72 -9.55 -5.37 -3.89
CA ALA A 72 -10.71 -5.39 -4.77
C ALA A 72 -10.41 -4.55 -5.99
N CYS A 73 -10.57 -5.11 -7.19
CA CYS A 73 -10.18 -4.47 -8.44
C CYS A 73 -11.39 -4.15 -9.32
N ALA A 74 -11.25 -3.16 -10.21
CA ALA A 74 -12.32 -2.69 -11.11
C ALA A 74 -12.83 -3.78 -12.08
N ASP A 75 -12.03 -4.81 -12.34
CA ASP A 75 -12.39 -5.98 -13.15
C ASP A 75 -13.27 -7.01 -12.39
N ARG A 76 -13.84 -6.62 -11.24
CA ARG A 76 -14.72 -7.43 -10.39
C ARG A 76 -14.03 -8.69 -9.83
N ARG A 77 -12.71 -8.66 -9.69
CA ARG A 77 -11.93 -9.72 -9.05
C ARG A 77 -11.33 -9.24 -7.73
N LEU A 78 -11.29 -10.16 -6.78
CA LEU A 78 -10.51 -10.02 -5.55
C LEU A 78 -9.16 -10.70 -5.76
N ARG A 79 -8.08 -10.03 -5.36
CA ARG A 79 -6.72 -10.58 -5.42
C ARG A 79 -6.10 -10.49 -4.04
N ALA A 80 -5.50 -11.58 -3.59
CA ALA A 80 -4.82 -11.65 -2.30
C ALA A 80 -3.30 -11.68 -2.50
N TYR A 81 -2.58 -10.96 -1.65
CA TYR A 81 -1.14 -10.76 -1.70
C TYR A 81 -0.52 -11.01 -0.33
N SER A 82 0.65 -11.65 -0.33
CA SER A 82 1.50 -11.77 0.85
C SER A 82 2.38 -10.53 0.98
N LEU A 83 2.47 -9.96 2.19
CA LEU A 83 3.33 -8.81 2.53
C LEU A 83 4.70 -9.20 3.08
N LYS A 84 5.01 -10.51 3.10
CA LYS A 84 6.34 -11.04 3.40
C LYS A 84 7.36 -10.51 2.40
#